data_AF-A0A536A6E8-F1
#
_entry.id   AF-A0A536A6E8-F1
#
_cell.length_a   1.000
_cell.length_b   1.000
_cell.length_c   1.000
_cell.angle_alpha   90.00
_cell.angle_beta   90.00
_cell.angle_gamma   90.00
#
_symmetry.space_group_name_H-M   'P 1'
#
loop_
_entity.id
_entity.type
_entity.pdbx_description
1 polymer ?
#
loop_
_entity_poly.entity_id
_entity_poly.type
_entity_poly.pdbx_seq_one_letter_code
_entity_poly.pdbx_strand_id
1 'polypeptide(L)' 'PLALVDAVRGVVRDRVALHAGGGVRDLDDIRALASRGVSSVVIGRALAEKRFTIRAAQQASKA' A
#
# COMPACT_ATOMS: atom_id res chain seq x y z
N PRO A 1 7.64 2.17 -3.23
CA PRO A 1 6.91 1.11 -3.97
C PRO A 1 6.02 1.62 -5.12
N LEU A 2 5.50 2.86 -5.04
CA LEU A 2 4.50 3.38 -5.99
C LEU A 2 4.91 3.29 -7.48
N ALA A 3 6.10 3.76 -7.85
CA ALA A 3 6.55 3.73 -9.25
C ALA A 3 6.59 2.31 -9.85
N LEU A 4 6.96 1.30 -9.06
CA LEU A 4 6.94 -0.09 -9.50
C LEU A 4 5.51 -0.61 -9.66
N VAL A 5 4.61 -0.25 -8.75
CA VAL A 5 3.18 -0.60 -8.85
C VAL A 5 2.59 -0.03 -10.13
N ASP A 6 2.88 1.23 -10.45
CA ASP A 6 2.38 1.89 -11.66
C ASP A 6 2.89 1.18 -12.94
N ALA A 7 4.20 0.85 -12.99
CA ALA A 7 4.78 0.12 -14.11
C ALA A 7 4.19 -1.28 -14.27
N VAL A 8 4.06 -2.05 -13.18
CA VAL A 8 3.50 -3.42 -13.22
C VAL A 8 2.02 -3.37 -13.60
N ARG A 9 1.23 -2.45 -13.04
CA ARG A 9 -0.20 -2.32 -13.36
C ARG A 9 -0.43 -2.00 -14.83
N GLY A 10 0.43 -1.21 -15.45
CA GLY A 10 0.38 -0.94 -16.90
C GLY A 10 0.49 -2.20 -17.77
N VAL A 11 1.21 -3.23 -17.29
CA VAL A 11 1.40 -4.51 -17.99
C VAL A 11 0.30 -5.51 -17.64
N VAL A 12 0.07 -5.75 -16.36
CA VAL A 12 -0.82 -6.84 -15.90
C VAL A 12 -2.29 -6.44 -15.81
N ARG A 13 -2.59 -5.13 -15.77
CA ARG A 13 -3.93 -4.55 -15.54
C ARG A 13 -4.59 -5.19 -14.31
N ASP A 14 -5.90 -5.39 -14.31
CA ASP A 14 -6.63 -5.96 -13.16
C ASP A 14 -6.66 -7.50 -13.14
N ARG A 15 -5.83 -8.15 -13.98
CA ARG A 15 -5.79 -9.63 -14.05
C ARG A 15 -5.00 -10.26 -12.91
N VAL A 16 -4.19 -9.47 -12.21
CA VAL A 16 -3.32 -9.92 -11.12
C VAL A 16 -3.53 -9.03 -9.91
N ALA A 17 -3.80 -9.67 -8.76
CA ALA A 17 -3.81 -9.01 -7.46
C ALA A 17 -2.38 -8.63 -7.08
N LEU A 18 -2.16 -7.34 -6.80
CA LEU A 18 -0.84 -6.84 -6.42
C LEU A 18 -0.74 -6.75 -4.91
N HIS A 19 0.37 -7.24 -4.38
CA HIS A 19 0.73 -7.14 -2.97
C HIS A 19 2.01 -6.31 -2.84
N ALA A 20 1.95 -5.21 -2.08
CA ALA A 20 3.11 -4.33 -1.89
C ALA A 20 3.79 -4.61 -0.55
N GLY A 21 5.05 -5.06 -0.60
CA GLY A 21 5.90 -5.22 0.57
C GLY A 21 6.94 -4.10 0.67
N GLY A 22 7.02 -3.45 1.83
CA GLY A 22 8.08 -2.48 2.13
C GLY A 22 7.87 -1.07 1.58
N GLY A 23 8.50 -0.09 2.25
CA GLY A 23 8.44 1.33 1.85
C GLY A 23 7.13 2.06 2.20
N VAL A 24 6.31 1.51 3.10
CA VAL A 24 5.15 2.20 3.70
C VAL A 24 5.63 2.96 4.94
N ARG A 25 5.59 4.29 4.91
CA ARG A 25 6.10 5.19 5.95
C ARG A 25 4.99 5.83 6.77
N ASP A 26 3.85 6.09 6.15
CA ASP A 26 2.72 6.79 6.74
C ASP A 26 1.39 6.35 6.08
N LEU A 27 0.28 6.99 6.48
CA LEU A 27 -1.05 6.71 5.97
C LEU A 27 -1.24 7.16 4.51
N ASP A 28 -0.45 8.12 4.03
CA ASP A 28 -0.55 8.60 2.64
C ASP A 28 0.04 7.59 1.67
N ASP A 29 1.14 6.93 2.05
CA ASP A 29 1.66 5.79 1.29
C ASP A 29 0.59 4.68 1.12
N ILE A 30 -0.24 4.44 2.16
CA ILE A 30 -1.33 3.45 2.12
C ILE A 30 -2.43 3.88 1.15
N ARG A 31 -2.92 5.13 1.26
CA ARG A 31 -3.92 5.68 0.34
C ARG A 31 -3.44 5.64 -1.11
N ALA A 32 -2.19 5.99 -1.33
CA ALA A 32 -1.57 5.98 -2.64
C ALA A 32 -1.47 4.57 -3.24
N LEU A 33 -1.19 3.55 -2.42
CA LEU A 33 -1.19 2.15 -2.88
C LEU A 33 -2.61 1.66 -3.16
N ALA A 34 -3.57 1.98 -2.29
CA ALA A 34 -4.97 1.61 -2.46
C ALA A 34 -5.57 2.20 -3.76
N SER A 35 -5.32 3.49 -4.03
CA SER A 35 -5.80 4.16 -5.25
C SER A 35 -5.20 3.60 -6.55
N ARG A 36 -4.11 2.82 -6.47
CA ARG A 36 -3.49 2.09 -7.60
C ARG A 36 -3.98 0.65 -7.72
N GLY A 37 -5.00 0.27 -6.96
CA GLY A 37 -5.59 -1.07 -6.95
C GLY A 37 -4.72 -2.12 -6.27
N VAL A 38 -3.76 -1.74 -5.41
CA VAL A 38 -3.00 -2.71 -4.62
C VAL A 38 -3.92 -3.41 -3.63
N SER A 39 -3.95 -4.73 -3.67
CA SER A 39 -4.90 -5.55 -2.92
C SER A 39 -4.51 -5.72 -1.46
N SER A 40 -3.22 -5.73 -1.13
CA SER A 40 -2.75 -5.66 0.25
C SER A 40 -1.34 -5.10 0.39
N VAL A 41 -1.02 -4.66 1.61
CA VAL A 41 0.28 -4.09 1.96
C VAL A 41 0.87 -4.77 3.19
N VAL A 42 2.18 -4.98 3.20
CA VAL A 42 2.92 -5.45 4.38
C VAL A 42 3.67 -4.28 5.01
N ILE A 43 3.37 -4.01 6.28
CA ILE A 43 3.91 -2.88 7.04
C ILE A 43 4.81 -3.41 8.15
N GLY A 44 6.09 -3.07 8.08
CA GLY A 44 7.08 -3.42 9.10
C GLY A 44 7.41 -2.23 10.01
N ARG A 45 8.56 -1.61 9.76
CA ARG A 45 9.18 -0.57 10.60
C ARG A 45 8.22 0.53 11.07
N ALA A 46 7.38 1.09 10.19
CA ALA A 46 6.48 2.17 10.56
C ALA A 46 5.47 1.78 11.65
N LEU A 47 5.04 0.51 11.67
CA LEU A 47 4.15 0.01 12.72
C LEU A 47 4.92 -0.29 14.01
N ALA A 48 6.15 -0.83 13.92
CA ALA A 48 7.04 -1.05 15.06
C ALA A 48 7.43 0.26 15.77
N GLU A 49 7.64 1.33 15.01
CA GLU A 49 7.90 2.70 15.48
C GLU A 49 6.62 3.43 15.92
N LYS A 50 5.45 2.77 15.90
CA LYS A 50 4.15 3.32 16.32
C LYS A 50 3.75 4.61 15.59
N ARG A 51 4.16 4.79 14.33
CA ARG A 51 3.84 5.99 13.52
C ARG A 51 2.34 6.13 13.24
N PHE A 52 1.62 5.01 13.23
CA PHE A 52 0.17 4.94 13.14
C PHE A 52 -0.30 3.59 13.70
N THR A 53 -1.61 3.43 13.88
CA THR A 53 -2.21 2.18 14.35
C THR A 53 -2.67 1.30 13.18
N ILE A 54 -2.82 -0.01 13.41
CA ILE A 54 -3.44 -0.93 12.45
C ILE A 54 -4.83 -0.42 12.04
N ARG A 55 -5.61 0.10 13.00
CA ARG A 55 -6.93 0.68 12.73
C ARG A 55 -6.87 1.87 11.77
N ALA A 56 -5.92 2.78 11.99
CA ALA A 56 -5.72 3.93 11.10
C ALA A 56 -5.29 3.49 9.69
N ALA A 57 -4.42 2.48 9.58
CA ALA A 57 -4.03 1.88 8.31
C ALA A 57 -5.23 1.26 7.57
N GLN A 58 -6.10 0.51 8.26
CA GLN A 58 -7.32 -0.06 7.70
C GLN A 58 -8.34 0.99 7.27
N GLN A 59 -8.39 2.13 7.95
CA GLN A 59 -9.24 3.25 7.54
C GLN A 59 -8.68 3.94 6.30
N ALA A 60 -7.36 4.14 6.24
CA ALA A 60 -6.68 4.73 5.09
C ALA A 60 -6.78 3.88 3.82
N SER A 61 -6.90 2.55 3.93
CA SER A 61 -7.04 1.66 2.77
C SER A 61 -8.46 1.58 2.18
N LYS A 62 -9.46 2.21 2.81
CA LYS A 62 -10.87 2.18 2.37
C LYS A 62 -11.29 3.43 1.59
N ALA A 63 -10.42 4.43 1.53
CA ALA A 63 -10.61 5.66 0.78
C ALA A 63 -9.99 5.50 -0.61
#